data_AF-A0A7S3XYN6-F1
#
_entry.id   AF-A0A7S3XYN6-F1
#
_cell.length_a   1.000
_cell.length_b   1.000
_cell.length_c   1.000
_cell.angle_alpha   90.00
_cell.angle_beta   90.00
_cell.angle_gamma   90.00
#
_symmetry.space_group_name_H-M   'P 1'
#
loop_
_entity.id
_entity.type
_entity.pdbx_description
1 polymer ?
#
loop_
_entity_poly.entity_id
_entity_poly.type
_entity_poly.pdbx_seq_one_letter_code
_entity_poly.pdbx_strand_id
1 'polypeptide(L)'
;FYSAFMVGDAVSVTSKAADAARGAPAVWSSRGEGSFSLEDTAPGEARRGCRIVLQLREGMEEYCRKPRLEEIVRKYSNFVGFPIKLDGEVVNTVQAVWAMGKDDVTEEQYREFYRFVAHAYDDPLFTLHFRADAPLDVKALFFFPGFHTEKFGMGRMEPGVSLYSRKVLIEHKAPDLLPDWLRFVKGVADSEDLPLSVSREKAQDSRLLRRLGDVLTRKILRFLDEQARKDTEKYKKEFFPEFGFFLKEGICQDPRYQEQLSKLLYFETAKGGDGELSSLDDYLAQCPPEQDEIYYLCAPGRAMAEASPYYEVFKKENKDVFFLYSAIDDFVMTNLGTYGGKKLVTAESTGLKLGDDQKGKEGALT
;
A
#
# COMPACT_ATOMS: atom_id res chain seq x y z
N PHE A 1 3.58 -18.62 -23.84
CA PHE A 1 3.76 -19.42 -25.07
C PHE A 1 3.26 -18.65 -26.29
N TYR A 2 1.94 -18.51 -26.48
CA TYR A 2 1.38 -17.77 -27.64
C TYR A 2 1.92 -16.34 -27.81
N SER A 3 2.30 -15.68 -26.71
CA SER A 3 3.01 -14.39 -26.73
C SER A 3 4.29 -14.38 -27.59
N ALA A 4 4.95 -15.52 -27.83
CA ALA A 4 6.11 -15.61 -28.72
C ALA A 4 5.76 -15.24 -30.17
N PHE A 5 4.55 -15.55 -30.64
CA PHE A 5 4.09 -15.22 -32.00
C PHE A 5 3.76 -13.74 -32.20
N MET A 6 3.74 -12.93 -31.13
CA MET A 6 3.62 -11.46 -31.24
C MET A 6 4.92 -10.84 -31.78
N VAL A 7 6.07 -11.49 -31.57
CA VAL A 7 7.40 -10.99 -31.99
C VAL A 7 8.16 -11.96 -32.92
N GLY A 8 7.68 -13.19 -33.09
CA GLY A 8 8.25 -14.19 -34.01
C GLY A 8 7.30 -14.65 -35.10
N ASP A 9 7.84 -14.86 -36.30
CA ASP A 9 7.17 -15.48 -37.47
C ASP A 9 7.15 -17.01 -37.36
N ALA A 10 8.15 -17.59 -36.71
CA ALA A 10 8.19 -19.02 -36.41
C ALA A 10 8.77 -19.29 -35.02
N VAL A 11 8.27 -20.32 -34.36
CA VAL A 11 8.73 -20.79 -33.05
C VAL A 11 9.04 -22.27 -33.14
N SER A 12 10.25 -22.65 -32.75
CA SER A 12 10.68 -24.04 -32.60
C SER A 12 10.98 -24.34 -31.14
N VAL A 13 10.54 -25.49 -30.65
CA VAL A 13 10.68 -25.95 -29.28
C VAL A 13 11.29 -27.35 -29.27
N THR A 14 12.53 -27.48 -28.79
CA THR A 14 13.14 -28.79 -28.52
C THR A 14 12.94 -29.10 -27.04
N SER A 15 12.28 -30.22 -26.72
CA SER A 15 12.03 -30.60 -25.32
C SER A 15 12.49 -32.04 -25.03
N LYS A 16 13.07 -32.23 -23.85
CA LYS A 16 13.47 -33.54 -23.30
C LYS A 16 13.10 -33.61 -21.83
N ALA A 17 12.25 -34.58 -21.50
CA ALA A 17 11.84 -34.84 -20.13
C ALA A 17 13.05 -35.11 -19.21
N ALA A 18 12.89 -34.79 -17.92
CA ALA A 18 13.87 -35.14 -16.90
C ALA A 18 13.93 -36.64 -16.63
N ASP A 19 12.80 -37.32 -16.82
CA ASP A 19 12.61 -38.76 -16.70
C ASP A 19 12.45 -39.34 -18.11
N ALA A 20 13.35 -40.26 -18.49
CA ALA A 20 13.36 -40.88 -19.82
C ALA A 20 12.12 -41.77 -20.07
N ALA A 21 11.45 -42.24 -19.01
CA ALA A 21 10.23 -43.03 -19.14
C ALA A 21 9.01 -42.19 -19.58
N ARG A 22 9.10 -40.85 -19.52
CA ARG A 22 7.99 -39.94 -19.91
C ARG A 22 7.94 -39.61 -21.39
N GLY A 23 8.87 -40.11 -22.20
CA GLY A 23 8.83 -39.99 -23.66
C GLY A 23 10.18 -39.65 -24.28
N ALA A 24 10.29 -39.92 -25.59
CA ALA A 24 11.44 -39.51 -26.39
C ALA A 24 11.51 -37.97 -26.50
N PRO A 25 12.73 -37.40 -26.65
CA PRO A 25 12.88 -35.99 -26.96
C PRO A 25 12.33 -35.65 -28.35
N ALA A 26 11.61 -34.53 -28.45
CA ALA A 26 10.96 -34.09 -29.68
C ALA A 26 11.23 -32.61 -29.99
N VAL A 27 11.14 -32.26 -31.27
CA VAL A 27 11.08 -30.91 -31.80
C VAL A 27 9.64 -30.62 -32.22
N TRP A 28 9.07 -29.54 -31.70
CA TRP A 28 7.82 -28.96 -32.15
C TRP A 28 8.12 -27.66 -32.92
N SER A 29 7.48 -27.42 -34.06
CA SER A 29 7.63 -26.15 -34.80
C SER A 29 6.29 -25.64 -35.33
N SER A 30 6.09 -24.32 -35.33
CA SER A 30 4.89 -23.67 -35.91
C SER A 30 5.16 -22.22 -36.29
N ARG A 31 4.30 -21.68 -37.17
CA ARG A 31 4.19 -20.25 -37.51
C ARG A 31 3.03 -19.53 -36.80
N GLY A 32 2.25 -20.25 -35.99
CA GLY A 32 1.05 -19.72 -35.32
C GLY A 32 -0.22 -19.72 -36.18
N GLU A 33 -0.14 -20.22 -37.43
CA GLU A 33 -1.21 -20.25 -38.44
C GLU A 33 -2.23 -21.41 -38.24
N GLY A 34 -2.30 -21.99 -37.04
CA GLY A 34 -3.21 -23.09 -36.69
C GLY A 34 -2.67 -24.51 -36.92
N SER A 35 -1.50 -24.67 -37.57
CA SER A 35 -0.82 -25.95 -37.77
C SER A 35 0.56 -25.98 -37.10
N PHE A 36 1.11 -27.19 -36.87
CA PHE A 36 2.45 -27.41 -36.32
C PHE A 36 3.04 -28.73 -36.82
N SER A 37 4.36 -28.86 -36.80
CA SER A 37 5.07 -30.14 -37.00
C SER A 37 5.58 -30.70 -35.66
N LEU A 38 5.76 -32.03 -35.62
CA LEU A 38 6.46 -32.76 -34.58
C LEU A 38 7.47 -33.69 -35.24
N GLU A 39 8.72 -33.60 -34.81
CA GLU A 39 9.86 -34.33 -35.36
C GLU A 39 10.72 -34.90 -34.22
N ASP A 40 11.36 -36.05 -34.44
CA ASP A 40 12.33 -36.60 -33.48
C ASP A 40 13.61 -35.74 -33.45
N THR A 41 14.23 -35.59 -32.27
CA THR A 41 15.51 -34.87 -32.19
C THR A 41 16.66 -35.70 -32.74
N ALA A 42 17.58 -35.06 -33.46
CA ALA A 42 18.82 -35.69 -33.89
C ALA A 42 19.63 -36.26 -32.69
N PRO A 43 20.32 -37.41 -32.85
CA PRO A 43 21.07 -38.04 -31.77
C PRO A 43 22.09 -37.10 -31.11
N GLY A 44 21.97 -36.92 -29.79
CA GLY A 44 22.89 -36.10 -29.00
C GLY A 44 22.53 -34.61 -28.86
N GLU A 45 21.62 -34.06 -29.68
CA GLU A 45 21.25 -32.63 -29.60
C GLU A 45 20.33 -32.31 -28.40
N ALA A 46 19.51 -33.28 -27.98
CA ALA A 46 18.52 -33.09 -26.94
C ALA A 46 19.11 -33.07 -25.53
N ARG A 47 19.29 -31.86 -24.97
CA ARG A 47 19.59 -31.61 -23.55
C ARG A 47 18.31 -31.66 -22.71
N ARG A 48 18.40 -32.12 -21.45
CA ARG A 48 17.29 -32.12 -20.49
C ARG A 48 16.70 -30.70 -20.35
N GLY A 49 15.38 -30.60 -20.36
CA GLY A 49 14.65 -29.32 -20.24
C GLY A 49 14.00 -28.93 -21.57
N CYS A 50 13.90 -27.63 -21.82
CA CYS A 50 13.23 -27.07 -22.97
C CYS A 50 14.10 -25.95 -23.58
N ARG A 51 14.36 -26.03 -24.90
CA ARG A 51 15.00 -24.98 -25.70
C ARG A 51 13.93 -24.40 -26.62
N ILE A 52 13.71 -23.09 -26.53
CA ILE A 52 12.79 -22.37 -27.40
C ILE A 52 13.63 -21.45 -28.30
N VAL A 53 13.37 -21.47 -29.60
CA VAL A 53 14.01 -20.62 -30.61
C VAL A 53 12.90 -19.86 -31.34
N LEU A 54 13.00 -18.53 -31.34
CA LEU A 54 12.11 -17.66 -32.11
C LEU A 54 12.87 -17.19 -33.35
N GLN A 55 12.27 -17.38 -34.52
CA GLN A 55 12.62 -16.60 -35.70
C GLN A 55 11.81 -15.31 -35.59
N LEU A 56 12.48 -14.20 -35.26
CA LEU A 56 11.85 -12.90 -35.05
C LEU A 56 11.26 -12.36 -36.36
N ARG A 57 10.17 -11.60 -36.25
CA ARG A 57 9.60 -10.86 -37.39
C ARG A 57 10.53 -9.72 -37.82
N GLU A 58 10.40 -9.29 -39.08
CA GLU A 58 11.02 -8.05 -39.54
C GLU A 58 10.59 -6.86 -38.65
N GLY A 59 11.56 -6.01 -38.27
CA GLY A 59 11.34 -4.88 -37.35
C GLY A 59 11.40 -5.23 -35.85
N MET A 60 11.61 -6.50 -35.49
CA MET A 60 11.73 -6.96 -34.09
C MET A 60 13.19 -7.18 -33.65
N GLU A 61 14.18 -6.68 -34.39
CA GLU A 61 15.61 -6.93 -34.17
C GLU A 61 16.14 -6.35 -32.84
N GLU A 62 15.36 -5.51 -32.16
CA GLU A 62 15.69 -5.05 -30.80
C GLU A 62 15.85 -6.22 -29.82
N TYR A 63 15.08 -7.30 -29.99
CA TYR A 63 15.13 -8.49 -29.12
C TYR A 63 16.33 -9.41 -29.42
N CYS A 64 17.15 -9.10 -30.43
CA CYS A 64 18.47 -9.71 -30.62
C CYS A 64 19.59 -8.96 -29.86
N ARG A 65 19.32 -7.81 -29.23
CA ARG A 65 20.34 -6.97 -28.60
C ARG A 65 20.46 -7.26 -27.11
N LYS A 66 21.63 -7.73 -26.65
CA LYS A 66 21.91 -8.02 -25.23
C LYS A 66 21.46 -6.91 -24.26
N PRO A 67 21.76 -5.61 -24.46
CA PRO A 67 21.33 -4.55 -23.52
C PRO A 67 19.80 -4.44 -23.38
N ARG A 68 19.06 -4.70 -24.47
CA ARG A 68 17.59 -4.67 -24.46
C ARG A 68 17.01 -5.88 -23.73
N LEU A 69 17.58 -7.05 -23.95
CA LEU A 69 17.22 -8.26 -23.20
C LEU A 69 17.56 -8.11 -21.70
N GLU A 70 18.69 -7.49 -21.36
CA GLU A 70 19.05 -7.18 -19.97
C GLU A 70 18.04 -6.25 -19.29
N GLU A 71 17.63 -5.17 -19.96
CA GLU A 71 16.59 -4.27 -19.47
C GLU A 71 15.28 -5.03 -19.19
N ILE A 72 14.83 -5.86 -20.14
CA ILE A 72 13.61 -6.67 -20.01
C ILE A 72 13.72 -7.66 -18.83
N VAL A 73 14.84 -8.37 -18.69
CA VAL A 73 15.06 -9.30 -17.57
C VAL A 73 15.10 -8.56 -16.23
N ARG A 74 15.84 -7.44 -16.15
CA ARG A 74 15.94 -6.61 -14.94
C ARG A 74 14.61 -5.95 -14.56
N LYS A 75 13.73 -5.69 -15.53
CA LYS A 75 12.39 -5.12 -15.28
C LYS A 75 11.39 -6.17 -14.83
N TYR A 76 11.26 -7.29 -15.56
CA TYR A 76 10.15 -8.24 -15.35
C TYR A 76 10.51 -9.51 -14.60
N SER A 77 11.81 -9.86 -14.50
CA SER A 77 12.25 -11.20 -14.04
C SER A 77 13.46 -11.17 -13.11
N ASN A 78 13.85 -10.00 -12.60
CA ASN A 78 15.00 -9.80 -11.71
C ASN A 78 14.93 -10.60 -10.40
N PHE A 79 13.72 -11.04 -10.03
CA PHE A 79 13.40 -11.73 -8.78
C PHE A 79 13.02 -13.20 -8.98
N VAL A 80 13.07 -13.72 -10.22
CA VAL A 80 12.81 -15.13 -10.51
C VAL A 80 13.85 -16.01 -9.79
N GLY A 81 13.38 -17.05 -9.11
CA GLY A 81 14.20 -17.89 -8.22
C GLY A 81 15.23 -18.82 -8.90
N PHE A 82 15.53 -18.62 -10.18
CA PHE A 82 16.51 -19.39 -10.95
C PHE A 82 17.43 -18.44 -11.73
N PRO A 83 18.73 -18.73 -11.88
CA PRO A 83 19.64 -17.87 -12.65
C PRO A 83 19.24 -17.77 -14.13
N ILE A 84 18.88 -16.57 -14.55
CA ILE A 84 18.66 -16.16 -15.94
C ILE A 84 19.99 -15.66 -16.48
N LYS A 85 20.44 -16.28 -17.57
CA LYS A 85 21.73 -15.97 -18.18
C LYS A 85 21.57 -15.38 -19.58
N LEU A 86 22.29 -14.29 -19.85
CA LEU A 86 22.49 -13.74 -21.19
C LEU A 86 23.97 -13.86 -21.54
N ASP A 87 24.27 -14.54 -22.65
CA ASP A 87 25.63 -14.88 -23.09
C ASP A 87 26.53 -15.52 -22.02
N GLY A 88 25.91 -16.26 -21.09
CA GLY A 88 26.58 -16.97 -19.99
C GLY A 88 26.63 -16.22 -18.65
N GLU A 89 26.44 -14.90 -18.67
CA GLU A 89 26.44 -14.02 -17.50
C GLU A 89 25.07 -13.99 -16.82
N VAL A 90 25.03 -14.03 -15.48
CA VAL A 90 23.77 -13.99 -14.70
C VAL A 90 23.28 -12.55 -14.61
N VAL A 91 22.03 -12.31 -14.99
CA VAL A 91 21.44 -10.96 -15.09
C VAL A 91 20.50 -10.63 -13.94
N ASN A 92 19.76 -11.62 -13.43
CA ASN A 92 18.92 -11.47 -12.23
C ASN A 92 19.76 -11.76 -10.97
N THR A 93 20.13 -10.70 -10.24
CA THR A 93 20.99 -10.81 -9.06
C THR A 93 20.28 -10.46 -7.75
N VAL A 94 19.01 -10.02 -7.80
CA VAL A 94 18.29 -9.51 -6.62
C VAL A 94 17.38 -10.60 -6.05
N GLN A 95 17.50 -10.85 -4.75
CA GLN A 95 16.65 -11.82 -4.07
C GLN A 95 15.22 -11.27 -3.87
N ALA A 96 14.22 -12.14 -4.00
CA ALA A 96 12.83 -11.80 -3.73
C ALA A 96 12.57 -11.78 -2.21
N VAL A 97 13.00 -10.71 -1.53
CA VAL A 97 12.98 -10.58 -0.06
C VAL A 97 11.59 -10.82 0.54
N TRP A 98 10.53 -10.36 -0.13
CA TRP A 98 9.12 -10.58 0.24
C TRP A 98 8.63 -12.03 0.19
N ALA A 99 9.42 -12.93 -0.37
CA ALA A 99 9.10 -14.34 -0.54
C ALA A 99 9.96 -15.26 0.36
N MET A 100 10.81 -14.68 1.21
CA MET A 100 11.61 -15.37 2.22
C MET A 100 10.81 -15.51 3.53
N GLY A 101 11.25 -16.38 4.45
CA GLY A 101 10.74 -16.35 5.82
C GLY A 101 11.15 -15.04 6.49
N LYS A 102 10.31 -14.50 7.38
CA LYS A 102 10.63 -13.22 8.06
C LYS A 102 11.92 -13.30 8.86
N ASP A 103 12.13 -14.45 9.49
CA ASP A 103 13.28 -14.74 10.35
C ASP A 103 14.56 -15.02 9.53
N ASP A 104 14.42 -15.22 8.21
CA ASP A 104 15.53 -15.38 7.25
C ASP A 104 16.00 -14.04 6.64
N VAL A 105 15.34 -12.92 6.95
CA VAL A 105 15.63 -11.59 6.39
C VAL A 105 16.16 -10.67 7.47
N THR A 106 17.36 -10.14 7.23
CA THR A 106 18.00 -9.15 8.11
C THR A 106 17.48 -7.73 7.87
N GLU A 107 17.61 -6.86 8.88
CA GLU A 107 17.28 -5.43 8.76
C GLU A 107 18.01 -4.74 7.59
N GLU A 108 19.25 -5.12 7.29
CA GLU A 108 19.97 -4.52 6.15
C GLU A 108 19.39 -5.00 4.81
N GLN A 109 18.98 -6.26 4.68
CA GLN A 109 18.26 -6.73 3.48
C GLN A 109 16.92 -6.01 3.30
N TYR A 110 16.21 -5.68 4.39
CA TYR A 110 15.02 -4.83 4.31
C TYR A 110 15.36 -3.41 3.85
N ARG A 111 16.40 -2.77 4.38
CA ARG A 111 16.84 -1.42 3.95
C ARG A 111 17.31 -1.38 2.51
N GLU A 112 18.20 -2.30 2.09
CA GLU A 112 18.68 -2.41 0.72
C GLU A 112 17.51 -2.62 -0.26
N PHE A 113 16.56 -3.49 0.09
CA PHE A 113 15.39 -3.73 -0.73
C PHE A 113 14.44 -2.52 -0.78
N TYR A 114 14.23 -1.81 0.35
CA TYR A 114 13.49 -0.54 0.38
C TYR A 114 14.13 0.50 -0.56
N ARG A 115 15.43 0.78 -0.40
CA ARG A 115 16.17 1.73 -1.25
C ARG A 115 16.09 1.34 -2.72
N PHE A 116 16.17 0.05 -3.04
CA PHE A 116 16.00 -0.47 -4.41
C PHE A 116 14.60 -0.22 -5.00
N VAL A 117 13.52 -0.60 -4.30
CA VAL A 117 12.14 -0.51 -4.85
C VAL A 117 11.53 0.90 -4.78
N ALA A 118 11.94 1.71 -3.81
CA ALA A 118 11.43 3.07 -3.61
C ALA A 118 12.28 4.14 -4.30
N HIS A 119 13.49 3.79 -4.78
CA HIS A 119 14.55 4.74 -5.16
C HIS A 119 14.86 5.74 -4.03
N ALA A 120 14.85 5.22 -2.80
CA ALA A 120 14.98 5.98 -1.57
C ALA A 120 16.44 6.17 -1.15
N TYR A 121 16.69 7.29 -0.47
CA TYR A 121 17.97 7.62 0.19
C TYR A 121 17.87 7.56 1.71
N ASP A 122 16.65 7.48 2.25
CA ASP A 122 16.34 7.32 3.67
C ASP A 122 16.24 5.84 4.08
N ASP A 123 15.92 5.62 5.35
CA ASP A 123 15.53 4.33 5.91
C ASP A 123 14.02 4.34 6.23
N PRO A 124 13.32 3.19 6.18
CA PRO A 124 11.90 3.15 6.46
C PRO A 124 11.61 3.32 7.97
N LEU A 125 10.61 4.12 8.32
CA LEU A 125 10.11 4.22 9.70
C LEU A 125 9.56 2.88 10.19
N PHE A 126 8.82 2.20 9.32
CA PHE A 126 8.22 0.90 9.61
C PHE A 126 8.34 -0.05 8.42
N THR A 127 8.44 -1.34 8.73
CA THR A 127 8.50 -2.44 7.76
C THR A 127 7.40 -3.46 8.06
N LEU A 128 6.54 -3.71 7.08
CA LEU A 128 5.47 -4.69 7.14
C LEU A 128 5.75 -5.82 6.13
N HIS A 129 6.44 -6.87 6.61
CA HIS A 129 6.47 -8.15 5.91
C HIS A 129 5.21 -8.95 6.30
N PHE A 130 4.43 -9.42 5.31
CA PHE A 130 3.17 -10.13 5.50
C PHE A 130 3.05 -11.30 4.53
N ARG A 131 2.56 -12.43 5.04
CA ARG A 131 2.11 -13.57 4.23
C ARG A 131 0.77 -14.07 4.73
N ALA A 132 -0.09 -14.48 3.81
CA ALA A 132 -1.28 -15.28 4.07
C ALA A 132 -1.55 -16.20 2.87
N ASP A 133 -2.04 -17.41 3.12
CA ASP A 133 -2.44 -18.36 2.08
C ASP A 133 -3.99 -18.46 1.97
N ALA A 134 -4.74 -17.66 2.75
CA ALA A 134 -6.20 -17.57 2.74
C ALA A 134 -6.69 -16.18 3.20
N PRO A 135 -7.78 -15.62 2.63
CA PRO A 135 -8.64 -16.19 1.58
C PRO A 135 -8.11 -15.99 0.15
N LEU A 136 -6.86 -15.50 0.02
CA LEU A 136 -6.05 -15.37 -1.19
C LEU A 136 -4.60 -15.71 -0.80
N ASP A 137 -3.79 -16.24 -1.72
CA ASP A 137 -2.33 -16.28 -1.57
C ASP A 137 -1.78 -14.87 -1.73
N VAL A 138 -1.08 -14.38 -0.70
CA VAL A 138 -0.49 -13.04 -0.64
C VAL A 138 0.85 -13.11 0.07
N LYS A 139 1.88 -12.60 -0.60
CA LYS A 139 3.22 -12.36 -0.05
C LYS A 139 3.54 -10.89 -0.30
N ALA A 140 3.56 -10.08 0.76
CA ALA A 140 3.70 -8.63 0.66
C ALA A 140 4.82 -8.12 1.56
N LEU A 141 5.55 -7.13 1.08
CA LEU A 141 6.56 -6.41 1.84
C LEU A 141 6.39 -4.92 1.57
N PHE A 142 5.89 -4.22 2.60
CA PHE A 142 5.61 -2.80 2.55
C PHE A 142 6.52 -2.03 3.49
N PHE A 143 6.85 -0.82 3.07
CA PHE A 143 7.69 0.13 3.77
C PHE A 143 6.98 1.47 3.90
N PHE A 144 7.18 2.10 5.04
CA PHE A 144 6.67 3.42 5.38
C PHE A 144 7.88 4.36 5.42
N PRO A 145 8.06 5.25 4.42
CA PRO A 145 9.22 6.14 4.33
C PRO A 145 9.42 7.05 5.56
N GLY A 146 10.61 7.61 5.71
CA GLY A 146 10.92 8.67 6.68
C GLY A 146 10.31 10.03 6.30
N PHE A 147 9.99 10.26 5.03
CA PHE A 147 9.38 11.50 4.57
C PHE A 147 8.54 11.34 3.29
N HIS A 148 7.72 12.34 2.97
CA HIS A 148 7.09 12.50 1.67
C HIS A 148 7.41 13.84 0.99
N THR A 149 7.25 13.90 -0.32
CA THR A 149 7.60 15.10 -1.12
C THR A 149 6.44 16.10 -1.29
N GLU A 150 5.18 15.67 -1.14
CA GLU A 150 4.00 16.53 -1.38
C GLU A 150 3.98 17.78 -0.48
N LYS A 151 4.45 17.67 0.78
CA LYS A 151 4.51 18.82 1.72
C LYS A 151 5.46 19.93 1.27
N PHE A 152 6.39 19.64 0.36
CA PHE A 152 7.28 20.61 -0.27
C PHE A 152 6.72 21.15 -1.61
N GLY A 153 5.44 20.88 -1.91
CA GLY A 153 4.78 21.35 -3.14
C GLY A 153 5.13 20.56 -4.40
N MET A 154 5.80 19.40 -4.28
CA MET A 154 6.27 18.59 -5.42
C MET A 154 5.16 17.79 -6.15
N GLY A 155 3.92 18.30 -6.16
CA GLY A 155 2.75 17.61 -6.70
C GLY A 155 2.31 16.40 -5.87
N ARG A 156 1.32 15.64 -6.39
CA ARG A 156 0.86 14.38 -5.79
C ARG A 156 1.80 13.25 -6.20
N MET A 157 2.17 12.38 -5.27
CA MET A 157 3.03 11.23 -5.50
C MET A 157 2.33 10.17 -6.35
N GLU A 158 3.12 9.45 -7.14
CA GLU A 158 2.71 8.16 -7.70
C GLU A 158 2.53 7.11 -6.59
N PRO A 159 1.63 6.13 -6.79
CA PRO A 159 1.55 4.91 -5.97
C PRO A 159 2.91 4.24 -5.81
N GLY A 160 3.19 3.69 -4.63
CA GLY A 160 4.50 3.15 -4.30
C GLY A 160 4.66 1.62 -4.36
N VAL A 161 3.58 0.89 -4.62
CA VAL A 161 3.57 -0.58 -4.53
C VAL A 161 3.51 -1.21 -5.92
N SER A 162 4.47 -2.08 -6.23
CA SER A 162 4.46 -2.88 -7.46
C SER A 162 3.79 -4.23 -7.25
N LEU A 163 3.03 -4.68 -8.25
CA LEU A 163 2.27 -5.92 -8.24
C LEU A 163 3.00 -7.03 -8.98
N TYR A 164 3.09 -8.20 -8.35
CA TYR A 164 3.76 -9.40 -8.84
C TYR A 164 2.81 -10.61 -8.83
N SER A 165 3.13 -11.61 -9.64
CA SER A 165 2.61 -12.97 -9.52
C SER A 165 3.77 -13.93 -9.75
N ARG A 166 4.05 -14.79 -8.76
CA ARG A 166 5.13 -15.79 -8.81
C ARG A 166 6.49 -15.16 -9.06
N LYS A 167 6.76 -14.01 -8.43
CA LYS A 167 7.97 -13.19 -8.58
C LYS A 167 8.19 -12.58 -9.99
N VAL A 168 7.19 -12.64 -10.87
CA VAL A 168 7.17 -11.93 -12.16
C VAL A 168 6.38 -10.63 -11.99
N LEU A 169 6.95 -9.51 -12.45
CA LEU A 169 6.29 -8.21 -12.38
C LEU A 169 5.05 -8.18 -13.30
N ILE A 170 3.90 -7.84 -12.72
CA ILE A 170 2.63 -7.65 -13.43
C ILE A 170 2.41 -6.18 -13.76
N GLU A 171 2.48 -5.32 -12.74
CA GLU A 171 2.27 -3.87 -12.90
C GLU A 171 3.20 -3.11 -11.96
N HIS A 172 4.03 -2.23 -12.51
CA HIS A 172 4.91 -1.36 -11.75
C HIS A 172 4.08 -0.22 -11.15
N LYS A 173 4.23 0.04 -9.83
CA LYS A 173 3.49 1.10 -9.11
C LYS A 173 1.97 1.03 -9.37
N ALA A 174 1.36 -0.13 -9.14
CA ALA A 174 -0.01 -0.48 -9.52
C ALA A 174 -1.06 0.47 -8.88
N PRO A 175 -1.72 1.37 -9.65
CA PRO A 175 -2.58 2.41 -9.09
C PRO A 175 -3.91 1.90 -8.54
N ASP A 176 -4.34 0.70 -8.92
CA ASP A 176 -5.62 0.11 -8.49
C ASP A 176 -5.45 -0.88 -7.32
N LEU A 177 -4.21 -1.07 -6.85
CA LEU A 177 -3.89 -2.08 -5.84
C LEU A 177 -4.16 -1.59 -4.41
N LEU A 178 -3.82 -0.34 -4.10
CA LEU A 178 -4.12 0.30 -2.82
C LEU A 178 -4.93 1.57 -3.07
N PRO A 179 -5.79 1.99 -2.12
CA PRO A 179 -6.40 3.31 -2.16
C PRO A 179 -5.34 4.41 -2.33
N ASP A 180 -5.69 5.45 -3.07
CA ASP A 180 -4.79 6.56 -3.42
C ASP A 180 -4.33 7.37 -2.19
N TRP A 181 -5.10 7.35 -1.09
CA TRP A 181 -4.64 7.85 0.21
C TRP A 181 -3.51 7.00 0.87
N LEU A 182 -3.18 5.82 0.35
CA LEU A 182 -1.99 5.02 0.74
C LEU A 182 -0.80 5.16 -0.24
N ARG A 183 -0.82 6.10 -1.19
CA ARG A 183 0.26 6.30 -2.20
C ARG A 183 1.67 6.51 -1.62
N PHE A 184 1.77 6.92 -0.35
CA PHE A 184 3.03 7.03 0.38
C PHE A 184 3.69 5.67 0.69
N VAL A 185 2.90 4.60 0.86
CA VAL A 185 3.40 3.24 1.13
C VAL A 185 4.19 2.71 -0.07
N LYS A 186 5.42 2.25 0.17
CA LYS A 186 6.33 1.71 -0.86
C LYS A 186 6.47 0.20 -0.72
N GLY A 187 6.79 -0.51 -1.80
CA GLY A 187 7.15 -1.93 -1.74
C GLY A 187 6.48 -2.81 -2.78
N VAL A 188 6.13 -4.04 -2.40
CA VAL A 188 5.63 -5.08 -3.31
C VAL A 188 4.50 -5.91 -2.73
N ALA A 189 3.59 -6.36 -3.59
CA ALA A 189 2.64 -7.43 -3.30
C ALA A 189 2.72 -8.49 -4.41
N ASP A 190 2.86 -9.75 -4.02
CA ASP A 190 2.92 -10.92 -4.90
C ASP A 190 1.79 -11.88 -4.54
N SER A 191 1.04 -12.35 -5.54
CA SER A 191 -0.10 -13.25 -5.35
C SER A 191 -0.15 -14.29 -6.47
N GLU A 192 -0.12 -15.57 -6.12
CA GLU A 192 -0.14 -16.66 -7.10
C GLU A 192 -1.52 -16.91 -7.72
N ASP A 193 -2.56 -16.29 -7.16
CA ASP A 193 -3.94 -16.28 -7.67
C ASP A 193 -4.12 -15.36 -8.90
N LEU A 194 -3.24 -14.36 -9.07
CA LEU A 194 -3.29 -13.44 -10.20
C LEU A 194 -2.71 -14.10 -11.47
N PRO A 195 -3.39 -13.98 -12.63
CA PRO A 195 -2.85 -14.44 -13.90
C PRO A 195 -1.63 -13.60 -14.31
N LEU A 196 -0.65 -14.21 -14.99
CA LEU A 196 0.53 -13.48 -15.51
C LEU A 196 0.19 -12.41 -16.57
N SER A 197 -1.04 -12.42 -17.09
CA SER A 197 -1.59 -11.43 -18.01
C SER A 197 -2.89 -10.83 -17.47
N VAL A 198 -2.78 -10.09 -16.35
CA VAL A 198 -3.86 -9.24 -15.83
C VAL A 198 -4.25 -8.23 -16.91
N SER A 199 -5.52 -8.24 -17.32
CA SER A 199 -6.09 -7.15 -18.14
C SER A 199 -7.12 -6.38 -17.33
N ARG A 200 -6.99 -5.05 -17.31
CA ARG A 200 -7.94 -4.13 -16.67
C ARG A 200 -9.34 -4.21 -17.29
N GLU A 201 -9.47 -4.72 -18.52
CA GLU A 201 -10.74 -4.97 -19.22
C GLU A 201 -11.46 -6.24 -18.73
N LYS A 202 -10.73 -7.21 -18.19
CA LYS A 202 -11.31 -8.48 -17.73
C LYS A 202 -11.92 -8.29 -16.35
N ALA A 203 -13.25 -8.21 -16.30
CA ALA A 203 -13.99 -7.99 -15.06
C ALA A 203 -13.70 -8.99 -13.92
N GLN A 204 -13.20 -10.20 -14.20
CA GLN A 204 -12.72 -11.14 -13.19
C GLN A 204 -11.41 -10.66 -12.55
N ASP A 205 -10.42 -10.30 -13.36
CA ASP A 205 -9.12 -9.80 -12.92
C ASP A 205 -9.31 -8.53 -12.08
N SER A 206 -10.14 -7.58 -12.54
CA SER A 206 -10.47 -6.35 -11.78
C SER A 206 -11.30 -6.60 -10.51
N ARG A 207 -11.96 -7.76 -10.34
CA ARG A 207 -12.60 -8.15 -9.07
C ARG A 207 -11.58 -8.76 -8.10
N LEU A 208 -10.68 -9.60 -8.61
CA LEU A 208 -9.61 -10.21 -7.82
C LEU A 208 -8.63 -9.14 -7.29
N LEU A 209 -8.22 -8.20 -8.15
CA LEU A 209 -7.35 -7.08 -7.78
C LEU A 209 -7.96 -6.21 -6.67
N ARG A 210 -9.25 -5.85 -6.77
CA ARG A 210 -9.95 -5.11 -5.70
C ARG A 210 -10.02 -5.88 -4.38
N ARG A 211 -10.30 -7.19 -4.43
CA ARG A 211 -10.32 -8.05 -3.23
C ARG A 211 -8.94 -8.14 -2.58
N LEU A 212 -7.88 -8.26 -3.38
CA LEU A 212 -6.49 -8.22 -2.92
C LEU A 212 -6.19 -6.87 -2.25
N GLY A 213 -6.53 -5.76 -2.92
CA GLY A 213 -6.34 -4.42 -2.37
C GLY A 213 -7.06 -4.17 -1.06
N ASP A 214 -8.29 -4.65 -0.90
CA ASP A 214 -9.03 -4.55 0.36
C ASP A 214 -8.36 -5.37 1.49
N VAL A 215 -7.80 -6.56 1.19
CA VAL A 215 -7.04 -7.36 2.17
C VAL A 215 -5.75 -6.64 2.59
N LEU A 216 -5.00 -6.12 1.62
CA LEU A 216 -3.74 -5.40 1.88
C LEU A 216 -4.00 -4.11 2.68
N THR A 217 -5.02 -3.34 2.32
CA THR A 217 -5.42 -2.10 3.02
C THR A 217 -5.77 -2.38 4.48
N ARG A 218 -6.61 -3.40 4.75
CA ARG A 218 -6.95 -3.80 6.12
C ARG A 218 -5.74 -4.29 6.91
N LYS A 219 -4.75 -4.91 6.24
CA LYS A 219 -3.52 -5.36 6.90
C LYS A 219 -2.56 -4.19 7.21
N ILE A 220 -2.47 -3.19 6.33
CA ILE A 220 -1.74 -1.94 6.55
C ILE A 220 -2.34 -1.17 7.74
N LEU A 221 -3.67 -0.95 7.76
CA LEU A 221 -4.33 -0.22 8.85
C LEU A 221 -4.17 -0.92 10.20
N ARG A 222 -4.32 -2.24 10.24
CA ARG A 222 -4.07 -3.02 11.47
C ARG A 222 -2.61 -2.93 11.92
N PHE A 223 -1.66 -2.94 10.98
CA PHE A 223 -0.25 -2.81 11.31
C PHE A 223 0.08 -1.43 11.90
N LEU A 224 -0.49 -0.36 11.35
CA LEU A 224 -0.36 0.99 11.90
C LEU A 224 -0.96 1.10 13.31
N ASP A 225 -2.13 0.49 13.55
CA ASP A 225 -2.75 0.39 14.89
C ASP A 225 -1.87 -0.40 15.87
N GLU A 226 -1.23 -1.47 15.41
CA GLU A 226 -0.22 -2.18 16.20
C GLU A 226 1.02 -1.32 16.49
N GLN A 227 1.51 -0.51 15.54
CA GLN A 227 2.66 0.39 15.77
C GLN A 227 2.31 1.51 16.75
N ALA A 228 1.14 2.14 16.61
CA ALA A 228 0.66 3.21 17.48
C ALA A 228 0.60 2.79 18.96
N ARG A 229 0.43 1.48 19.23
CA ARG A 229 0.39 0.89 20.59
C ARG A 229 1.72 0.33 21.07
N LYS A 230 2.59 -0.16 20.17
CA LYS A 230 3.87 -0.81 20.50
C LYS A 230 5.05 0.16 20.53
N ASP A 231 5.01 1.15 19.65
CA ASP A 231 6.03 2.19 19.48
C ASP A 231 5.33 3.56 19.38
N THR A 232 4.58 3.88 20.44
CA THR A 232 3.69 5.04 20.51
C THR A 232 4.44 6.35 20.28
N GLU A 233 5.67 6.46 20.78
CA GLU A 233 6.50 7.66 20.62
C GLU A 233 6.89 7.87 19.15
N LYS A 234 7.42 6.84 18.48
CA LYS A 234 7.73 6.91 17.05
C LYS A 234 6.49 7.18 16.21
N TYR A 235 5.36 6.55 16.55
CA TYR A 235 4.11 6.81 15.86
C TYR A 235 3.64 8.26 16.03
N LYS A 236 3.59 8.78 17.26
CA LYS A 236 3.12 10.15 17.55
C LYS A 236 4.08 11.25 17.07
N LYS A 237 5.40 11.01 17.10
CA LYS A 237 6.43 12.04 16.84
C LYS A 237 7.04 12.01 15.44
N GLU A 238 7.06 10.85 14.78
CA GLU A 238 7.65 10.70 13.45
C GLU A 238 6.58 10.40 12.40
N PHE A 239 5.81 9.30 12.58
CA PHE A 239 4.88 8.85 11.54
C PHE A 239 3.63 9.74 11.39
N PHE A 240 2.94 10.06 12.48
CA PHE A 240 1.68 10.79 12.40
C PHE A 240 1.84 12.25 11.93
N PRO A 241 2.86 13.02 12.37
CA PRO A 241 3.11 14.37 11.85
C PRO A 241 3.43 14.37 10.34
N GLU A 242 4.10 13.32 9.85
CA GLU A 242 4.49 13.19 8.44
C GLU A 242 3.36 12.67 7.55
N PHE A 243 2.60 11.65 8.00
CA PHE A 243 1.64 10.92 7.17
C PHE A 243 0.18 11.10 7.60
N GLY A 244 -0.10 11.79 8.70
CA GLY A 244 -1.46 11.98 9.23
C GLY A 244 -2.41 12.68 8.25
N PHE A 245 -1.90 13.55 7.37
CA PHE A 245 -2.69 14.15 6.28
C PHE A 245 -3.30 13.10 5.34
N PHE A 246 -2.55 12.04 5.01
CA PHE A 246 -3.03 10.96 4.14
C PHE A 246 -4.10 10.10 4.82
N LEU A 247 -3.99 9.88 6.14
CA LEU A 247 -5.02 9.17 6.91
C LEU A 247 -6.33 9.99 6.98
N LYS A 248 -6.20 11.30 7.17
CA LYS A 248 -7.30 12.28 7.12
C LYS A 248 -7.96 12.30 5.74
N GLU A 249 -7.17 12.30 4.66
CA GLU A 249 -7.68 12.15 3.29
C GLU A 249 -8.48 10.85 3.12
N GLY A 250 -8.01 9.73 3.67
CA GLY A 250 -8.72 8.45 3.64
C GLY A 250 -10.08 8.46 4.35
N ILE A 251 -10.21 9.17 5.48
CA ILE A 251 -11.49 9.32 6.20
C ILE A 251 -12.53 10.06 5.37
N CYS A 252 -12.07 11.06 4.60
CA CYS A 252 -12.92 11.90 3.77
C CYS A 252 -13.29 11.25 2.42
N GLN A 253 -12.51 10.26 1.95
CA GLN A 253 -12.68 9.63 0.63
C GLN A 253 -13.21 8.19 0.68
N ASP A 254 -12.95 7.43 1.75
CA ASP A 254 -13.24 5.99 1.80
C ASP A 254 -13.96 5.55 3.09
N PRO A 255 -15.30 5.67 3.15
CA PRO A 255 -16.11 5.25 4.29
C PRO A 255 -15.91 3.78 4.72
N ARG A 256 -15.40 2.91 3.83
CA ARG A 256 -15.15 1.48 4.11
C ARG A 256 -14.03 1.24 5.12
N TYR A 257 -13.19 2.26 5.35
CA TYR A 257 -12.02 2.24 6.23
C TYR A 257 -12.06 3.28 7.35
N GLN A 258 -13.09 4.13 7.37
CA GLN A 258 -13.23 5.26 8.27
C GLN A 258 -13.10 4.89 9.76
N GLU A 259 -13.72 3.79 10.20
CA GLU A 259 -13.66 3.29 11.58
C GLU A 259 -12.27 2.80 11.99
N GLN A 260 -11.48 2.26 11.04
CA GLN A 260 -10.11 1.85 11.31
C GLN A 260 -9.15 3.04 11.25
N LEU A 261 -9.40 4.00 10.35
CA LEU A 261 -8.60 5.22 10.21
C LEU A 261 -8.78 6.18 11.38
N SER A 262 -9.98 6.30 11.96
CA SER A 262 -10.21 7.19 13.11
C SER A 262 -9.39 6.81 14.34
N LYS A 263 -9.14 5.51 14.56
CA LYS A 263 -8.24 4.97 15.61
C LYS A 263 -6.77 5.34 15.41
N LEU A 264 -6.40 5.78 14.20
CA LEU A 264 -5.05 6.19 13.83
C LEU A 264 -4.84 7.71 13.88
N LEU A 265 -5.89 8.47 14.24
CA LEU A 265 -5.85 9.91 14.37
C LEU A 265 -5.40 10.35 15.77
N TYR A 266 -4.55 11.38 15.78
CA TYR A 266 -4.00 11.99 16.96
C TYR A 266 -4.06 13.52 16.84
N PHE A 267 -4.41 14.20 17.93
CA PHE A 267 -4.56 15.65 17.97
C PHE A 267 -4.20 16.17 19.37
N GLU A 268 -3.89 17.45 19.51
CA GLU A 268 -3.79 18.06 20.83
C GLU A 268 -5.16 18.17 21.48
N THR A 269 -5.21 18.19 22.82
CA THR A 269 -6.41 18.57 23.56
C THR A 269 -6.13 19.74 24.50
N ALA A 270 -7.21 20.41 24.89
CA ALA A 270 -7.21 21.50 25.85
C ALA A 270 -6.63 21.10 27.23
N LYS A 271 -6.77 19.82 27.61
CA LYS A 271 -6.19 19.28 28.86
C LYS A 271 -4.78 18.69 28.71
N GLY A 272 -4.36 18.30 27.50
CA GLY A 272 -2.99 17.85 27.22
C GLY A 272 -1.99 19.01 27.18
N GLY A 273 -0.70 18.71 27.28
CA GLY A 273 0.39 19.68 27.10
C GLY A 273 0.55 20.19 25.66
N ASP A 274 1.33 21.25 25.48
CA ASP A 274 1.72 21.76 24.16
C ASP A 274 2.51 20.70 23.38
N GLY A 275 2.08 20.40 22.14
CA GLY A 275 2.59 19.27 21.36
C GLY A 275 2.24 17.87 21.88
N GLU A 276 1.46 17.73 22.96
CA GLU A 276 1.02 16.43 23.46
C GLU A 276 -0.19 15.92 22.69
N LEU A 277 0.02 14.86 21.91
CA LEU A 277 -1.01 14.29 21.04
C LEU A 277 -1.79 13.15 21.73
N SER A 278 -3.11 13.27 21.72
CA SER A 278 -4.09 12.28 22.20
C SER A 278 -4.89 11.69 21.04
N SER A 279 -5.25 10.41 21.14
CA SER A 279 -6.19 9.76 20.23
C SER A 279 -7.65 10.01 20.63
N LEU A 280 -8.58 9.64 19.75
CA LEU A 280 -10.01 9.59 20.09
C LEU A 280 -10.32 8.61 21.23
N ASP A 281 -9.56 7.50 21.35
CA ASP A 281 -9.71 6.55 22.46
C ASP A 281 -9.19 7.14 23.78
N ASP A 282 -8.10 7.90 23.76
CA ASP A 282 -7.56 8.60 24.95
C ASP A 282 -8.58 9.64 25.47
N TYR A 283 -9.23 10.38 24.57
CA TYR A 283 -10.32 11.31 24.94
C TYR A 283 -11.52 10.57 25.54
N LEU A 284 -11.95 9.46 24.92
CA LEU A 284 -13.06 8.66 25.45
C LEU A 284 -12.78 8.09 26.85
N ALA A 285 -11.53 7.68 27.12
CA ALA A 285 -11.12 7.17 28.43
C ALA A 285 -11.19 8.24 29.54
N GLN A 286 -11.09 9.52 29.19
CA GLN A 286 -11.20 10.66 30.11
C GLN A 286 -12.58 11.36 30.06
N CYS A 287 -13.45 10.95 29.12
CA CYS A 287 -14.77 11.53 28.91
C CYS A 287 -15.74 11.06 30.00
N PRO A 288 -16.48 11.97 30.66
CA PRO A 288 -17.51 11.58 31.62
C PRO A 288 -18.58 10.66 30.98
N PRO A 289 -19.10 9.65 31.71
CA PRO A 289 -20.11 8.72 31.18
C PRO A 289 -21.34 9.41 30.58
N GLU A 290 -21.79 10.51 31.19
CA GLU A 290 -22.96 11.31 30.84
C GLU A 290 -22.76 12.27 29.66
N GLN A 291 -21.54 12.44 29.16
CA GLN A 291 -21.26 13.34 28.04
C GLN A 291 -21.45 12.60 26.70
N ASP A 292 -22.50 12.91 25.94
CA ASP A 292 -22.83 12.27 24.65
C ASP A 292 -22.02 12.78 23.44
N GLU A 293 -21.12 13.75 23.65
CA GLU A 293 -20.45 14.53 22.59
C GLU A 293 -18.93 14.54 22.78
N ILE A 294 -18.18 14.55 21.68
CA ILE A 294 -16.74 14.78 21.60
C ILE A 294 -16.55 16.17 21.00
N TYR A 295 -15.96 17.08 21.76
CA TYR A 295 -15.82 18.47 21.35
C TYR A 295 -14.50 18.72 20.64
N TYR A 296 -14.52 19.55 19.60
CA TYR A 296 -13.32 19.97 18.88
C TYR A 296 -13.39 21.45 18.48
N LEU A 297 -12.24 22.08 18.30
CA LEU A 297 -12.11 23.47 17.86
C LEU A 297 -10.99 23.56 16.81
N CYS A 298 -11.31 24.14 15.65
CA CYS A 298 -10.32 24.46 14.63
C CYS A 298 -9.73 25.85 14.86
N ALA A 299 -8.40 25.96 14.87
CA ALA A 299 -7.68 27.23 15.03
C ALA A 299 -6.33 27.18 14.31
N PRO A 300 -5.67 28.32 13.98
CA PRO A 300 -4.35 28.31 13.34
C PRO A 300 -3.20 27.74 14.20
N GLY A 301 -3.44 27.44 15.47
CA GLY A 301 -2.46 26.91 16.42
C GLY A 301 -2.92 27.06 17.87
N ARG A 302 -2.24 26.40 18.80
CA ARG A 302 -2.65 26.25 20.21
C ARG A 302 -3.03 27.56 20.89
N ALA A 303 -2.18 28.58 20.81
CA ALA A 303 -2.42 29.88 21.46
C ALA A 303 -3.70 30.58 20.96
N MET A 304 -4.12 30.33 19.71
CA MET A 304 -5.38 30.87 19.17
C MET A 304 -6.59 30.01 19.58
N ALA A 305 -6.41 28.70 19.76
CA ALA A 305 -7.45 27.83 20.32
C ALA A 305 -7.73 28.17 21.79
N GLU A 306 -6.69 28.34 22.61
CA GLU A 306 -6.78 28.68 24.03
C GLU A 306 -7.34 30.09 24.28
N ALA A 307 -7.12 31.03 23.35
CA ALA A 307 -7.69 32.39 23.38
C ALA A 307 -9.08 32.50 22.73
N SER A 308 -9.64 31.40 22.21
CA SER A 308 -10.91 31.41 21.49
C SER A 308 -12.10 31.66 22.44
N PRO A 309 -13.00 32.62 22.12
CA PRO A 309 -14.25 32.82 22.87
C PRO A 309 -15.13 31.55 22.93
N TYR A 310 -15.01 30.67 21.93
CA TYR A 310 -15.73 29.40 21.88
C TYR A 310 -15.18 28.37 22.89
N TYR A 311 -13.88 28.42 23.21
CA TYR A 311 -13.26 27.52 24.19
C TYR A 311 -13.54 27.93 25.66
N GLU A 312 -13.73 29.22 25.93
CA GLU A 312 -13.94 29.77 27.28
C GLU A 312 -15.10 29.13 28.07
N VAL A 313 -16.13 28.60 27.40
CA VAL A 313 -17.22 27.87 28.07
C VAL A 313 -16.79 26.47 28.51
N PHE A 314 -16.14 25.71 27.62
CA PHE A 314 -15.62 24.37 27.94
C PHE A 314 -14.59 24.39 29.07
N LYS A 315 -13.74 25.42 29.09
CA LYS A 315 -12.76 25.68 30.14
C LYS A 315 -13.40 25.90 31.52
N LYS A 316 -14.55 26.59 31.58
CA LYS A 316 -15.32 26.79 32.83
C LYS A 316 -16.01 25.51 33.28
N GLU A 317 -16.61 24.77 32.34
CA GLU A 317 -17.26 23.49 32.58
C GLU A 317 -16.28 22.30 32.73
N ASN A 318 -14.97 22.55 32.71
CA ASN A 318 -13.90 21.55 32.77
C ASN A 318 -14.09 20.39 31.76
N LYS A 319 -14.65 20.68 30.58
CA LYS A 319 -14.80 19.75 29.46
C LYS A 319 -13.57 19.81 28.58
N ASP A 320 -13.06 18.65 28.16
CA ASP A 320 -11.92 18.60 27.23
C ASP A 320 -12.38 18.86 25.79
N VAL A 321 -11.49 19.44 24.99
CA VAL A 321 -11.75 19.85 23.60
C VAL A 321 -10.52 19.52 22.77
N PHE A 322 -10.69 18.83 21.64
CA PHE A 322 -9.62 18.66 20.67
C PHE A 322 -9.26 19.98 20.00
N PHE A 323 -7.97 20.31 19.95
CA PHE A 323 -7.46 21.44 19.18
C PHE A 323 -6.92 20.95 17.83
N LEU A 324 -7.53 21.48 16.76
CA LEU A 324 -7.30 21.05 15.39
C LEU A 324 -6.68 22.21 14.59
N TYR A 325 -5.63 21.92 13.83
CA TYR A 325 -4.77 22.96 13.24
C TYR A 325 -4.72 22.96 11.71
N SER A 326 -5.27 21.93 11.04
CA SER A 326 -5.29 21.83 9.59
C SER A 326 -6.67 22.14 9.01
N ALA A 327 -6.71 22.77 7.84
CA ALA A 327 -7.95 23.08 7.12
C ALA A 327 -8.78 21.83 6.74
N ILE A 328 -8.16 20.64 6.68
CA ILE A 328 -8.87 19.38 6.42
C ILE A 328 -9.58 18.86 7.69
N ASP A 329 -9.20 19.31 8.89
CA ASP A 329 -9.58 18.65 10.14
C ASP A 329 -11.09 18.78 10.45
N ASP A 330 -11.71 19.94 10.17
CA ASP A 330 -13.17 20.09 10.33
C ASP A 330 -13.96 19.17 9.40
N PHE A 331 -13.48 18.99 8.16
CA PHE A 331 -14.08 18.05 7.21
C PHE A 331 -13.87 16.59 7.65
N VAL A 332 -12.74 16.26 8.28
CA VAL A 332 -12.50 14.94 8.88
C VAL A 332 -13.49 14.67 10.01
N MET A 333 -13.66 15.61 10.95
CA MET A 333 -14.59 15.44 12.07
C MET A 333 -16.04 15.37 11.61
N THR A 334 -16.43 16.21 10.65
CA THR A 334 -17.76 16.22 10.04
C THR A 334 -18.07 14.91 9.31
N ASN A 335 -17.13 14.38 8.51
CA ASN A 335 -17.32 13.11 7.82
C ASN A 335 -17.35 11.92 8.79
N LEU A 336 -16.57 11.96 9.87
CA LEU A 336 -16.57 10.91 10.89
C LEU A 336 -17.91 10.89 11.65
N GLY A 337 -18.42 12.07 12.04
CA GLY A 337 -19.75 12.30 12.62
C GLY A 337 -19.98 11.73 14.03
N THR A 338 -19.58 10.48 14.27
CA THR A 338 -19.66 9.78 15.55
C THR A 338 -18.42 8.92 15.80
N TYR A 339 -17.95 8.86 17.05
CA TYR A 339 -16.91 7.94 17.48
C TYR A 339 -17.21 7.41 18.89
N GLY A 340 -17.03 6.10 19.10
CA GLY A 340 -17.37 5.44 20.38
C GLY A 340 -18.83 5.61 20.82
N GLY A 341 -19.75 5.84 19.89
CA GLY A 341 -21.16 6.15 20.17
C GLY A 341 -21.46 7.61 20.52
N LYS A 342 -20.44 8.46 20.70
CA LYS A 342 -20.58 9.90 20.94
C LYS A 342 -20.50 10.68 19.63
N LYS A 343 -21.20 11.83 19.54
CA LYS A 343 -21.18 12.70 18.34
C LYS A 343 -19.96 13.61 18.35
N LEU A 344 -19.32 13.83 17.20
CA LEU A 344 -18.31 14.89 17.08
C LEU A 344 -19.00 16.23 16.85
N VAL A 345 -18.67 17.24 17.65
CA VAL A 345 -19.33 18.56 17.64
C VAL A 345 -18.29 19.67 17.73
N THR A 346 -18.34 20.62 16.80
CA THR A 346 -17.50 21.83 16.86
C THR A 346 -17.90 22.72 18.04
N ALA A 347 -16.91 23.27 18.74
CA ALA A 347 -17.06 24.26 19.80
C ALA A 347 -17.73 25.57 19.32
N GLU A 348 -17.76 25.81 18.00
CA GLU A 348 -18.45 26.95 17.38
C GLU A 348 -19.96 26.70 17.20
N SER A 349 -20.45 25.49 17.50
CA SER A 349 -21.85 25.13 17.30
C SER A 349 -22.80 25.89 18.22
N THR A 350 -23.96 26.29 17.69
CA THR A 350 -25.05 26.84 18.50
C THR A 350 -25.77 25.75 19.28
N GLY A 351 -26.21 26.05 20.51
CA GLY A 351 -27.04 25.13 21.31
C GLY A 351 -26.30 23.98 22.00
N LEU A 352 -24.98 24.12 22.22
CA LEU A 352 -24.15 23.16 22.95
C LEU A 352 -24.69 22.86 24.37
N LYS A 353 -24.71 21.58 24.76
CA LYS A 353 -25.20 21.11 26.07
C LYS A 353 -24.07 21.01 27.08
N LEU A 354 -23.65 22.15 27.60
CA LEU A 354 -22.53 22.28 28.54
C LEU A 354 -23.06 22.62 29.94
N GLY A 355 -23.55 21.61 30.65
CA GLY A 355 -24.11 21.78 32.00
C GLY A 355 -25.62 22.05 32.04
N ASP A 356 -26.13 22.26 33.25
CA ASP A 356 -27.57 22.24 33.61
C ASP A 356 -28.30 23.57 33.30
N ASP A 357 -27.92 24.23 32.20
CA ASP A 357 -28.32 25.62 31.87
C ASP A 357 -29.72 25.73 31.22
N GLN A 358 -30.67 24.90 31.68
CA GLN A 358 -32.11 25.03 31.38
C GLN A 358 -32.85 25.97 32.35
N LYS A 359 -32.16 26.72 33.21
CA LYS A 359 -32.77 27.68 34.14
C LYS A 359 -32.15 29.08 34.05
N GLY A 360 -32.51 29.84 33.01
CA GLY A 360 -32.10 31.26 33.01
C GLY A 360 -32.41 32.18 31.83
N LYS A 361 -33.12 31.76 30.75
CA LYS A 361 -33.45 32.67 29.63
C LYS A 361 -34.86 32.54 29.04
N GLU A 362 -35.87 32.40 29.90
CA GLU A 362 -37.19 32.97 29.63
C GLU A 362 -37.37 34.20 30.52
N GLY A 363 -37.41 35.40 29.92
CA GLY A 363 -37.69 36.65 30.65
C GLY A 363 -36.71 37.81 30.49
N ALA A 364 -36.30 38.13 29.25
CA ALA A 364 -35.88 39.51 28.91
C ALA A 364 -35.79 39.73 27.39
N LEU A 365 -36.91 40.13 26.78
CA LEU A 365 -37.05 41.28 25.86
C LEU A 365 -38.37 41.18 25.08
N THR A 366 -39.30 42.04 25.49
CA THR A 366 -40.40 42.60 24.67
C THR A 366 -39.85 43.46 23.54
#